data_AF-A0A4U5NWP5-F1
#
_entry.id   AF-A0A4U5NWP5-F1
#
_cell.length_a   1.000
_cell.length_b   1.000
_cell.length_c   1.000
_cell.angle_alpha   90.00
_cell.angle_beta   90.00
_cell.angle_gamma   90.00
#
_symmetry.space_group_name_H-M   'P 1'
#
loop_
_entity.id
_entity.type
_entity.pdbx_description
1 polymer ?
#
loop_
_entity_poly.entity_id
_entity_poly.type
_entity_poly.pdbx_seq_one_letter_code
_entity_poly.pdbx_strand_id
1 'polypeptide(L)'
;MLLKSTSNGTLRCKSTDLLLVKNATPPPLKEAKSASSARHPTQFFAPKYVGNMNGLTFFLQSGVIKEQVAVETQEIAIRDLREEAVKFIRKHYPNNGRGDALADHILLYRHDLRSINILQLITSSVDVADGTLVEIVISF
;
A
#
# COMPACT_ATOMS: atom_id res chain seq x y z
N MET A 1 14.17 -2.43 -32.48
CA MET A 1 13.41 -2.85 -33.68
C MET A 1 11.99 -2.37 -33.49
N LEU A 2 11.51 -1.58 -34.45
CA LEU A 2 10.45 -0.59 -34.29
C LEU A 2 9.04 -1.21 -34.16
N LEU A 3 8.33 -0.82 -33.10
CA LEU A 3 6.87 -0.81 -33.08
C LEU A 3 6.40 0.51 -33.69
N LYS A 4 5.81 0.47 -34.89
CA LYS A 4 5.05 1.60 -35.44
C LYS A 4 3.57 1.42 -35.11
N SER A 5 3.00 2.43 -34.48
CA SER A 5 1.58 2.61 -34.22
C SER A 5 0.82 2.80 -35.54
N THR A 6 -0.32 2.13 -35.69
CA THR A 6 -1.36 2.52 -36.64
C THR A 6 -2.70 2.61 -35.91
N SER A 7 -3.41 3.70 -36.16
CA SER A 7 -4.76 3.97 -35.67
C SER A 7 -5.72 2.97 -36.30
N ASN A 8 -6.41 2.19 -35.47
CA ASN A 8 -7.67 1.45 -35.68
C ASN A 8 -7.56 0.15 -34.90
N GLY A 9 -7.95 0.22 -33.63
CA GLY A 9 -7.90 -0.89 -32.68
C GLY A 9 -8.67 -2.12 -33.17
N THR A 10 -7.94 -3.15 -33.57
CA THR A 10 -8.36 -4.55 -33.60
C THR A 10 -7.10 -5.41 -33.65
N LEU A 11 -6.86 -6.20 -32.60
CA LEU A 11 -5.76 -7.16 -32.52
C LEU A 11 -6.15 -8.43 -33.28
N ARG A 12 -5.39 -8.79 -34.32
CA ARG A 12 -5.59 -10.03 -35.07
C ARG A 12 -4.36 -10.92 -34.96
N CYS A 13 -4.54 -12.07 -34.31
CA CYS A 13 -3.55 -13.14 -34.23
C CYS A 13 -3.35 -13.78 -35.62
N LYS A 14 -2.09 -13.94 -36.06
CA LYS A 14 -1.75 -14.70 -37.28
C LYS A 14 -0.95 -15.94 -36.90
N SER A 15 -1.65 -17.07 -36.94
CA SER A 15 -1.13 -18.43 -37.08
C SER A 15 -0.70 -18.66 -38.53
N THR A 16 0.49 -19.26 -38.76
CA THR A 16 0.79 -20.27 -39.80
C THR A 16 2.30 -20.57 -39.85
N ASP A 17 2.65 -21.75 -39.34
CA ASP A 17 3.44 -22.86 -39.91
C ASP A 17 4.85 -22.72 -40.56
N LEU A 18 5.67 -23.69 -40.12
CA LEU A 18 6.69 -24.51 -40.81
C LEU A 18 7.99 -23.84 -41.32
N LEU A 19 9.15 -24.30 -40.83
CA LEU A 19 9.81 -25.51 -41.38
C LEU A 19 11.10 -25.88 -40.60
N LEU A 20 11.08 -27.10 -40.03
CA LEU A 20 12.14 -28.14 -39.97
C LEU A 20 13.61 -27.75 -39.73
N VAL A 21 14.27 -28.41 -38.76
CA VAL A 21 15.52 -29.18 -38.99
C VAL A 21 15.98 -29.98 -37.74
N LYS A 22 15.95 -31.31 -37.92
CA LYS A 22 16.89 -32.38 -37.50
C LYS A 22 17.03 -32.79 -36.02
N ASN A 23 16.44 -33.96 -35.74
CA ASN A 23 16.99 -35.16 -35.08
C ASN A 23 18.11 -34.99 -34.05
N ALA A 24 17.77 -35.22 -32.77
CA ALA A 24 18.69 -35.67 -31.74
C ALA A 24 18.02 -36.73 -30.85
N THR A 25 18.76 -37.80 -30.59
CA THR A 25 18.42 -39.03 -29.87
C THR A 25 18.01 -38.76 -28.41
N PRO A 26 17.01 -39.47 -27.82
CA PRO A 26 16.58 -39.22 -26.45
C PRO A 26 17.50 -39.87 -25.39
N PRO A 27 17.88 -39.17 -24.30
CA PRO A 27 18.40 -39.80 -23.09
C PRO A 27 17.25 -40.38 -22.21
N PRO A 28 17.55 -41.37 -21.34
CA PRO A 28 16.56 -42.24 -20.74
C PRO A 28 15.72 -41.61 -19.60
N LEU A 29 14.49 -42.11 -19.52
CA LEU A 29 13.48 -41.83 -18.50
C LEU A 29 14.02 -42.05 -17.08
N LYS A 30 13.92 -41.02 -16.22
CA LYS A 30 13.97 -41.19 -14.77
C LYS A 30 12.55 -41.14 -14.22
N GLU A 31 12.19 -42.19 -13.50
CA GLU A 31 10.89 -42.44 -12.88
C GLU A 31 10.43 -41.27 -11.99
N ALA A 32 9.24 -40.75 -12.27
CA ALA A 32 8.56 -39.82 -11.40
C ALA A 32 7.90 -40.59 -10.25
N LYS A 33 8.40 -40.39 -9.01
CA LYS A 33 7.73 -40.85 -7.80
C LYS A 33 6.53 -39.95 -7.50
N SER A 34 5.38 -40.62 -7.40
CA SER A 34 4.08 -40.30 -6.78
C SER A 34 3.83 -38.92 -6.19
N ALA A 35 2.65 -38.41 -6.52
CA ALA A 35 2.04 -37.16 -6.08
C ALA A 35 1.82 -37.07 -4.56
N SER A 36 2.00 -35.87 -4.01
CA SER A 36 1.21 -35.37 -2.89
C SER A 36 1.00 -33.87 -3.02
N SER A 37 -0.21 -33.51 -3.45
CA SER A 37 -1.05 -32.43 -2.93
C SER A 37 -0.40 -31.45 -1.94
N ALA A 38 -0.26 -30.18 -2.32
CA ALA A 38 -0.93 -29.05 -1.64
C ALA A 38 -0.38 -27.70 -2.11
N ARG A 39 -1.29 -26.92 -2.73
CA ARG A 39 -1.52 -25.49 -2.52
C ARG A 39 -0.34 -24.51 -2.64
N HIS A 40 -0.46 -23.67 -3.67
CA HIS A 40 0.09 -22.32 -3.80
C HIS A 40 0.58 -21.70 -2.47
N PRO A 41 1.83 -21.23 -2.38
CA PRO A 41 2.13 -20.16 -1.45
C PRO A 41 1.36 -18.94 -1.95
N THR A 42 0.31 -18.55 -1.23
CA THR A 42 -0.22 -17.20 -1.29
C THR A 42 0.96 -16.30 -0.95
N GLN A 43 1.44 -15.58 -1.94
CA GLN A 43 2.48 -14.60 -1.78
C GLN A 43 1.89 -13.50 -0.90
N PHE A 44 2.07 -13.64 0.42
CA PHE A 44 1.86 -12.55 1.36
C PHE A 44 2.75 -11.41 0.85
N PHE A 45 2.12 -10.37 0.34
CA PHE A 45 2.77 -9.09 0.12
C PHE A 45 3.15 -8.55 1.49
N ALA A 46 4.28 -9.02 2.03
CA ALA A 46 4.96 -8.32 3.09
C ALA A 46 5.23 -6.91 2.53
N PRO A 47 4.74 -5.84 3.18
CA PRO A 47 5.20 -4.49 2.84
C PRO A 47 6.72 -4.54 2.91
N LYS A 48 7.39 -4.00 1.90
CA LYS A 48 8.84 -3.87 1.91
C LYS A 48 9.20 -2.97 3.09
N TYR A 49 9.50 -3.55 4.25
CA TYR A 49 10.18 -2.87 5.34
C TYR A 49 11.59 -2.53 4.84
N VAL A 50 11.72 -1.44 4.10
CA VAL A 50 12.96 -0.67 4.01
C VAL A 50 12.88 0.34 5.15
N GLY A 51 12.85 -0.17 6.38
CA GLY A 51 12.88 0.65 7.57
C GLY A 51 14.33 0.97 7.87
N ASN A 52 14.73 2.22 7.63
CA ASN A 52 15.83 2.79 8.38
C ASN A 52 15.51 2.52 9.87
N MET A 53 16.35 1.77 10.59
CA MET A 53 16.10 1.30 11.98
C MET A 53 15.92 2.44 13.00
N ASN A 54 15.92 3.69 12.53
CA ASN A 54 15.96 4.92 13.32
C ASN A 54 14.76 5.85 13.03
N GLY A 55 13.80 5.42 12.20
CA GLY A 55 12.62 6.21 11.84
C GLY A 55 11.40 5.93 12.72
N LEU A 56 10.40 6.80 12.63
CA LEU A 56 9.11 6.67 13.31
C LEU A 56 8.08 6.05 12.35
N THR A 57 7.40 5.00 12.80
CA THR A 57 6.33 4.35 12.05
C THR A 57 5.01 4.42 12.83
N PHE A 58 3.94 4.91 12.21
CA PHE A 58 2.63 5.03 12.85
C PHE A 58 1.52 4.69 11.85
N PHE A 59 0.27 4.72 12.31
CA PHE A 59 -0.89 4.44 11.47
C PHE A 59 -1.83 5.63 11.41
N LEU A 60 -2.34 5.95 10.22
CA LEU A 60 -3.48 6.82 10.01
C LEU A 60 -4.74 5.98 9.81
N GLN A 61 -5.86 6.39 10.41
CA GLN A 61 -7.15 5.74 10.22
C GLN A 61 -8.29 6.75 10.07
N SER A 62 -9.27 6.42 9.22
CA SER A 62 -10.56 7.10 9.15
C SER A 62 -11.64 6.06 8.84
N GLY A 63 -12.57 5.88 9.76
CA GLY A 63 -13.58 4.82 9.64
C GLY A 63 -12.91 3.44 9.62
N VAL A 64 -13.09 2.68 8.54
CA VAL A 64 -12.50 1.33 8.38
C VAL A 64 -11.17 1.32 7.62
N ILE A 65 -10.76 2.46 7.07
CA ILE A 65 -9.56 2.56 6.24
C ILE A 65 -8.37 2.89 7.13
N LYS A 66 -7.30 2.10 7.06
CA LYS A 66 -6.07 2.25 7.84
C LYS A 66 -4.84 2.16 6.93
N GLU A 67 -3.91 3.09 7.08
CA GLU A 67 -2.62 3.11 6.35
C GLU A 67 -1.44 3.31 7.30
N GLN A 68 -0.33 2.66 7.00
CA GLN A 68 0.93 2.84 7.72
C GLN A 68 1.70 4.01 7.09
N VAL A 69 2.24 4.88 7.94
CA VAL A 69 3.12 5.98 7.55
C VAL A 69 4.46 5.74 8.24
N ALA A 70 5.54 5.84 7.47
CA ALA A 70 6.91 5.76 7.97
C ALA A 70 7.63 7.07 7.63
N VAL A 71 8.25 7.69 8.62
CA VAL A 71 9.10 8.87 8.47
C VAL A 71 10.53 8.53 8.89
N GLU A 72 11.52 9.13 8.24
CA GLU A 72 12.93 8.82 8.48
C GLU A 72 13.45 9.37 9.82
N THR A 73 12.73 10.34 10.39
CA THR A 73 13.01 10.98 11.68
C THR A 73 12.33 10.24 12.83
N GLN A 74 12.79 10.46 14.07
CA GLN A 74 12.16 9.87 15.27
C GLN A 74 10.88 10.58 15.72
N GLU A 75 10.61 11.75 15.16
CA GLU A 75 9.42 12.56 15.45
C GLU A 75 8.85 13.14 14.16
N ILE A 76 7.57 13.48 14.19
CA ILE A 76 6.86 14.17 13.11
C ILE A 76 6.30 15.48 13.65
N ALA A 77 6.53 16.59 12.95
CA ALA A 77 5.92 17.86 13.31
C ALA A 77 4.40 17.81 13.10
N ILE A 78 3.63 18.47 13.96
CA ILE A 78 2.16 18.51 13.85
C ILE A 78 1.68 19.02 12.48
N ARG A 79 2.39 19.98 11.88
CA ARG A 79 2.10 20.44 10.51
C ARG A 79 2.19 19.29 9.52
N ASP A 80 3.30 18.56 9.54
CA ASP A 80 3.56 17.48 8.57
C ASP A 80 2.60 16.30 8.80
N LEU A 81 2.24 16.00 10.07
CA LEU A 81 1.22 15.02 10.40
C LEU A 81 -0.16 15.41 9.82
N ARG A 82 -0.54 16.69 9.88
CA ARG A 82 -1.75 17.19 9.24
C ARG A 82 -1.68 17.06 7.72
N GLU A 83 -0.53 17.35 7.11
CA GLU A 83 -0.34 17.16 5.67
C GLU A 83 -0.52 15.70 5.26
N GLU A 84 0.03 14.74 6.00
CA GLU A 84 -0.19 13.31 5.78
C GLU A 84 -1.67 12.92 5.94
N ALA A 85 -2.36 13.46 6.94
CA ALA A 85 -3.79 13.24 7.11
C ALA A 85 -4.63 13.83 5.95
N VAL A 86 -4.28 15.03 5.46
CA VAL A 86 -4.93 15.63 4.28
C VAL A 86 -4.71 14.76 3.05
N LYS A 87 -3.49 14.28 2.81
CA LYS A 87 -3.17 13.37 1.69
C LYS A 87 -4.01 12.09 1.79
N PHE A 88 -4.08 11.50 2.98
CA PHE A 88 -4.90 10.31 3.25
C PHE A 88 -6.38 10.55 2.90
N ILE A 89 -6.97 11.66 3.38
CA ILE A 89 -8.38 11.97 3.11
C ILE A 89 -8.64 12.27 1.64
N ARG A 90 -7.76 13.00 0.96
CA ARG A 90 -7.91 13.27 -0.49
C ARG A 90 -7.82 11.99 -1.32
N LYS A 91 -6.99 11.03 -0.90
CA LYS A 91 -6.84 9.73 -1.56
C LYS A 91 -8.08 8.86 -1.42
N HIS A 92 -8.66 8.76 -0.22
CA HIS A 92 -9.77 7.84 0.07
C HIS A 92 -11.16 8.45 -0.05
N TYR A 93 -11.26 9.78 0.12
CA TYR A 93 -12.51 10.54 0.07
C TYR A 93 -12.35 11.75 -0.87
N PRO A 94 -12.12 11.54 -2.18
CA PRO A 94 -11.84 12.64 -3.13
C PRO A 94 -13.00 13.64 -3.27
N ASN A 95 -14.24 13.21 -2.99
CA ASN A 95 -15.45 14.04 -3.05
C ASN A 95 -15.88 14.56 -1.67
N ASN A 96 -14.95 14.77 -0.74
CA ASN A 96 -15.24 15.21 0.64
C ASN A 96 -15.84 16.63 0.78
N GLY A 97 -15.99 17.37 -0.31
CA GLY A 97 -16.67 18.68 -0.33
C GLY A 97 -15.90 19.84 0.32
N ARG A 98 -14.64 19.65 0.75
CA ARG A 98 -13.88 20.68 1.49
C ARG A 98 -12.81 21.41 0.70
N GLY A 99 -12.45 20.89 -0.48
CA GLY A 99 -11.46 21.55 -1.35
C GLY A 99 -10.17 21.88 -0.60
N ASP A 100 -9.77 23.15 -0.62
CA ASP A 100 -8.53 23.63 0.00
C ASP A 100 -8.64 23.85 1.51
N ALA A 101 -9.86 24.07 2.03
CA ALA A 101 -10.11 24.28 3.46
C ALA A 101 -10.03 22.99 4.30
N LEU A 102 -9.81 21.83 3.68
CA LEU A 102 -9.82 20.53 4.38
C LEU A 102 -8.88 20.48 5.60
N ALA A 103 -7.70 21.09 5.52
CA ALA A 103 -6.71 21.10 6.59
C ALA A 103 -7.24 21.74 7.90
N ASP A 104 -8.12 22.74 7.78
CA ASP A 104 -8.68 23.47 8.91
C ASP A 104 -9.75 22.67 9.66
N HIS A 105 -10.33 21.67 8.99
CA HIS A 105 -11.40 20.86 9.54
C HIS A 105 -10.98 19.42 9.86
N ILE A 106 -9.69 19.10 9.78
CA ILE A 106 -9.17 17.81 10.22
C ILE A 106 -8.80 17.91 11.70
N LEU A 107 -9.37 17.00 12.48
CA LEU A 107 -9.04 16.74 13.87
C LEU A 107 -8.30 15.41 13.94
N LEU A 108 -7.21 15.38 14.71
CA LEU A 108 -6.33 14.22 14.86
C LEU A 108 -6.40 13.74 16.30
N TYR A 109 -6.73 12.48 16.49
CA TYR A 109 -6.85 11.87 17.80
C TYR A 109 -5.95 10.65 17.94
N ARG A 110 -5.56 10.36 19.18
CA ARG A 110 -5.03 9.06 19.57
C ARG A 110 -5.95 8.46 20.63
N HIS A 111 -5.80 7.17 20.89
CA HIS A 111 -6.46 6.53 22.03
C HIS A 111 -5.71 6.80 23.33
N ASP A 112 -6.43 6.98 24.43
CA ASP A 112 -5.84 6.99 25.76
C ASP A 112 -5.28 5.58 26.08
N LEU A 113 -4.05 5.53 26.61
CA LEU A 113 -3.35 4.27 26.90
C LEU A 113 -4.05 3.42 27.97
N ARG A 114 -4.89 4.02 28.81
CA ARG A 114 -5.65 3.34 29.87
C ARG A 114 -7.05 2.95 29.40
N SER A 115 -7.54 3.48 28.28
CA SER A 115 -8.82 3.11 27.72
C SER A 115 -8.90 3.39 26.22
N ILE A 116 -8.94 2.32 25.43
CA ILE A 116 -9.07 2.39 23.96
C ILE A 116 -10.40 3.01 23.51
N ASN A 117 -11.40 3.19 24.37
CA ASN A 117 -12.66 3.83 23.99
C ASN A 117 -12.62 5.36 24.14
N ILE A 118 -11.52 5.91 24.65
CA ILE A 118 -11.35 7.34 24.87
C ILE A 118 -10.38 7.89 23.83
N LEU A 119 -10.84 8.87 23.06
CA LEU A 119 -10.03 9.62 22.11
C LEU A 119 -9.49 10.90 22.75
N GLN A 120 -8.20 11.17 22.52
CA GLN A 120 -7.49 12.35 22.99
C GLN A 120 -6.96 13.12 21.79
N LEU A 121 -7.21 14.43 21.77
CA LEU A 121 -6.72 15.31 20.72
C LEU A 121 -5.19 15.33 20.74
N ILE A 122 -4.58 15.12 19.58
CA ILE A 122 -3.14 15.27 19.41
C ILE A 122 -2.83 16.77 19.35
N THR A 123 -2.01 17.24 20.28
CA THR A 123 -1.66 18.67 20.41
C THR A 123 -0.16 18.92 20.30
N SER A 124 0.66 17.89 20.46
CA SER A 124 2.12 17.96 20.37
C SER A 124 2.69 16.76 19.63
N SER A 125 3.85 16.94 18.99
CA SER A 125 4.56 15.86 18.27
C SER A 125 4.83 14.64 19.16
N VAL A 126 5.05 14.86 20.46
CA VAL A 126 5.29 13.78 21.45
C VAL A 126 4.07 12.89 21.67
N ASP A 127 2.89 13.31 21.22
CA ASP A 127 1.69 12.47 21.31
C ASP A 127 1.73 11.30 20.32
N VAL A 128 2.58 11.39 19.28
CA VAL A 128 2.78 10.38 18.24
C VAL A 128 4.11 9.66 18.46
N ALA A 129 4.02 8.39 18.85
CA ALA A 129 5.15 7.48 18.98
C ALA A 129 5.02 6.31 18.01
N ASP A 130 6.06 5.46 17.95
CA ASP A 130 6.03 4.27 17.10
C ASP A 130 4.82 3.37 17.42
N GLY A 131 4.15 2.91 16.38
CA GLY A 131 2.92 2.12 16.45
C GLY A 131 1.65 2.91 16.80
N THR A 132 1.73 4.23 17.02
CA THR A 132 0.54 5.05 17.36
C THR A 132 -0.52 4.95 16.26
N LEU A 133 -1.78 4.78 16.67
CA LEU A 133 -2.94 4.92 15.79
C LEU A 133 -3.47 6.35 15.90
N VAL A 134 -3.35 7.08 14.80
CA VAL A 134 -3.88 8.44 14.63
C VAL A 134 -5.21 8.35 13.90
N GLU A 135 -6.29 8.62 14.62
CA GLU A 135 -7.66 8.72 14.09
C GLU A 135 -7.86 10.10 13.47
N ILE A 136 -8.23 10.12 12.19
CA ILE A 136 -8.55 11.31 11.42
C ILE A 136 -10.06 11.50 11.44
N VAL A 137 -10.49 12.63 11.99
CA VAL A 137 -11.91 13.02 12.05
C VAL A 137 -12.12 14.33 11.29
N ILE A 138 -13.15 14.36 10.46
CA ILE A 138 -13.55 15.51 9.65
C ILE A 138 -14.68 16.23 10.41
N SER A 139 -14.45 17.44 10.93
CA SER A 139 -15.45 18.19 11.72
C SER A 139 -16.42 18.95 10.82
N PHE A 140 -17.73 18.68 10.89
CA PHE A 140 -18.77 19.34 10.07
C PHE A 140 -19.19 20.71 10.59
#